data_AF-A0A372JHL3-F1
#
_entry.id   AF-A0A372JHL3-F1
#
_cell.length_a   1.000
_cell.length_b   1.000
_cell.length_c   1.000
_cell.angle_alpha   90.00
_cell.angle_beta   90.00
_cell.angle_gamma   90.00
#
_symmetry.space_group_name_H-M   'P 1'
#
loop_
_entity.id
_entity.type
_entity.pdbx_description
1 polymer ?
#
loop_
_entity_poly.entity_id
_entity_poly.type
_entity_poly.pdbx_seq_one_letter_code
_entity_poly.pdbx_strand_id
1 'polypeptide(L)'
;PTDRAAADLAAAHPELPDGAAVGLHRLLDPADEPGTAPGSVLYRRGEQRPFELDLLVLPDASGLDVELCAVLVEACPDGAHLVLGGEPGAAPPAAPGRVLEDLEASETVPVVEFDPRGPGGPLQELAAAVRGGALPAVAAPNKEVVIVPAMGEEEAVHRAVQLVTDSIPRVLDIPAAEVQVVALAPAGPAAAGALNTALKARLNPGPGRFGGFDVGDRVVVAAPLPQAAVGET
;
A
#
# COMPACT_ATOMS: atom_id res chain seq x y z
N PRO A 1 8.15 0.64 -1.28
CA PRO A 1 8.26 -0.51 -0.33
C PRO A 1 7.93 -1.86 -0.99
N THR A 2 6.85 -1.92 -1.79
CA THR A 2 6.41 -3.11 -2.54
C THR A 2 7.04 -3.20 -3.94
N ASP A 3 7.06 -4.39 -4.54
CA ASP A 3 7.47 -4.63 -5.93
C ASP A 3 6.54 -3.92 -6.91
N ARG A 4 5.23 -3.90 -6.62
CA ARG A 4 4.27 -3.13 -7.41
C ARG A 4 4.62 -1.63 -7.40
N ALA A 5 4.86 -1.05 -6.23
CA ALA A 5 5.22 0.37 -6.14
C ALA A 5 6.55 0.66 -6.87
N ALA A 6 7.51 -0.27 -6.83
CA ALA A 6 8.74 -0.13 -7.58
C ALA A 6 8.52 -0.18 -9.10
N ALA A 7 7.64 -1.06 -9.58
CA ALA A 7 7.26 -1.12 -10.99
C ALA A 7 6.52 0.15 -11.45
N ASP A 8 5.60 0.66 -10.64
CA ASP A 8 4.88 1.90 -10.91
C ASP A 8 5.85 3.11 -10.95
N LEU A 9 6.82 3.16 -10.02
CA LEU A 9 7.88 4.18 -10.00
C LEU A 9 8.76 4.10 -11.26
N ALA A 10 9.19 2.90 -11.66
CA ALA A 10 9.96 2.70 -12.89
C ALA A 10 9.18 3.13 -14.14
N ALA A 11 7.88 2.82 -14.20
CA ALA A 11 7.02 3.21 -15.31
C ALA A 11 6.79 4.73 -15.39
N ALA A 12 6.69 5.41 -14.24
CA ALA A 12 6.55 6.86 -14.15
C ALA A 12 7.84 7.61 -14.53
N HIS A 13 9.00 6.96 -14.37
CA HIS A 13 10.32 7.54 -14.57
C HIS A 13 11.18 6.70 -15.53
N PRO A 14 10.85 6.68 -16.84
CA PRO A 14 11.57 5.89 -17.85
C PRO A 14 13.03 6.33 -18.04
N GLU A 15 13.42 7.49 -17.51
CA GLU A 15 14.80 7.97 -17.47
C GLU A 15 15.69 7.21 -16.48
N LEU A 16 15.09 6.48 -15.53
CA LEU A 16 15.84 5.67 -14.57
C LEU A 16 16.52 4.49 -15.27
N PRO A 17 17.75 4.11 -14.88
CA PRO A 17 18.39 2.91 -15.38
C PRO A 17 17.58 1.65 -15.08
N ASP A 18 17.69 0.65 -15.94
CA ASP A 18 17.09 -0.66 -15.70
C ASP A 18 17.56 -1.23 -14.35
N GLY A 19 16.61 -1.64 -13.52
CA GLY A 19 16.89 -2.17 -12.18
C GLY A 19 17.17 -1.12 -11.10
N ALA A 20 17.04 0.18 -11.40
CA ALA A 20 17.21 1.23 -10.38
C ALA A 20 16.04 1.30 -9.37
N ALA A 21 14.84 0.88 -9.76
CA ALA A 21 13.68 0.79 -8.89
C ALA A 21 13.37 -0.67 -8.56
N VAL A 22 13.50 -1.05 -7.29
CA VAL A 22 13.27 -2.41 -6.79
C VAL A 22 12.45 -2.34 -5.50
N GLY A 23 11.55 -3.31 -5.30
CA GLY A 23 10.83 -3.43 -4.04
C GLY A 23 11.78 -3.65 -2.87
N LEU A 24 11.52 -3.03 -1.72
CA LEU A 24 12.42 -3.06 -0.56
C LEU A 24 12.68 -4.52 -0.10
N HIS A 25 11.62 -5.33 -0.08
CA HIS A 25 11.71 -6.74 0.27
C HIS A 25 12.69 -7.49 -0.64
N ARG A 26 12.63 -7.29 -1.97
CA ARG A 26 13.57 -7.90 -2.92
C ARG A 26 14.98 -7.33 -2.80
N LEU A 27 15.11 -6.03 -2.61
CA LEU A 27 16.40 -5.36 -2.44
C LEU A 27 17.17 -5.95 -1.26
N LEU A 28 16.47 -6.23 -0.15
CA LEU A 28 17.02 -6.85 1.06
C LEU A 28 17.34 -8.35 0.92
N ASP A 29 17.03 -8.96 -0.22
CA ASP A 29 17.32 -10.36 -0.55
C ASP A 29 16.76 -11.33 0.51
N PRO A 30 15.45 -11.63 0.47
CA PRO A 30 14.78 -12.44 1.48
C PRO A 30 15.29 -13.88 1.42
N ALA A 31 15.61 -14.43 2.58
CA ALA A 31 16.12 -15.77 2.76
C ALA A 31 14.99 -16.77 3.00
N ASP A 32 15.06 -17.91 2.31
CA ASP A 32 14.18 -19.05 2.51
C ASP A 32 14.93 -20.10 3.33
N GLU A 33 15.06 -19.83 4.64
CA GLU A 33 15.81 -20.66 5.58
C GLU A 33 14.88 -21.57 6.40
N PRO A 34 15.18 -22.88 6.50
CA PRO A 34 14.39 -23.79 7.31
C PRO A 34 14.49 -23.45 8.79
N GLY A 35 13.35 -23.29 9.46
CA GLY A 35 13.26 -22.94 10.89
C GLY A 35 12.92 -21.49 11.18
N THR A 36 12.76 -20.65 10.15
CA THR A 36 12.19 -19.31 10.28
C THR A 36 10.76 -19.40 10.84
N ALA A 37 10.43 -18.55 11.82
CA ALA A 37 9.11 -18.55 12.42
C ALA A 37 8.03 -18.20 11.38
N PRO A 38 6.82 -18.79 11.46
CA PRO A 38 5.74 -18.41 10.55
C PRO A 38 5.46 -16.90 10.61
N GLY A 39 5.49 -16.25 9.44
CA GLY A 39 5.26 -14.81 9.33
C GLY A 39 6.48 -13.92 9.58
N SER A 40 7.68 -14.48 9.75
CA SER A 40 8.93 -13.73 9.72
C SER A 40 9.74 -14.02 8.46
N VAL A 41 10.54 -13.05 8.05
CA VAL A 41 11.46 -13.17 6.91
C VAL A 41 12.84 -12.76 7.38
N LEU A 42 13.83 -13.61 7.13
CA LEU A 42 15.23 -13.25 7.30
C LEU A 42 15.72 -12.61 6.01
N TYR A 43 16.57 -11.60 6.12
CA TYR A 43 17.17 -10.93 4.97
C TYR A 43 18.66 -11.26 4.89
N ARG A 44 19.16 -11.49 3.67
CA ARG A 44 20.59 -11.78 3.45
C ARG A 44 21.44 -10.52 3.39
N ARG A 45 20.83 -9.35 3.20
CA ARG A 45 21.50 -8.04 3.27
C ARG A 45 21.58 -7.57 4.72
N GLY A 46 22.67 -6.90 5.05
CA GLY A 46 22.98 -6.40 6.39
C GLY A 46 24.47 -6.01 6.45
N GLU A 47 25.01 -5.82 7.65
CA GLU A 47 26.38 -5.31 7.83
C GLU A 47 27.46 -6.15 7.12
N GLN A 48 27.29 -7.49 7.12
CA GLN A 48 28.24 -8.42 6.50
C GLN A 48 28.10 -8.51 4.96
N ARG A 49 26.96 -8.04 4.43
CA ARG A 49 26.67 -8.04 3.00
C ARG A 49 25.88 -6.78 2.65
N PRO A 50 26.54 -5.59 2.71
CA PRO A 50 25.87 -4.33 2.46
C PRO A 50 25.43 -4.24 1.00
N PHE A 51 24.66 -3.19 0.70
CA PHE A 51 24.35 -2.80 -0.67
C PHE A 51 25.59 -2.27 -1.40
N GLU A 52 25.57 -2.38 -2.72
CA GLU A 52 26.59 -1.81 -3.60
C GLU A 52 26.02 -0.53 -4.24
N LEU A 53 25.79 0.50 -3.42
CA LEU A 53 25.22 1.78 -3.82
C LEU A 53 25.79 2.94 -3.00
N ASP A 54 25.74 4.15 -3.57
CA ASP A 54 26.12 5.40 -2.90
C ASP A 54 24.90 6.17 -2.36
N LEU A 55 23.71 5.92 -2.92
CA LEU A 55 22.46 6.61 -2.59
C LEU A 55 21.28 5.63 -2.63
N LEU A 56 20.50 5.57 -1.55
CA LEU A 56 19.25 4.84 -1.48
C LEU A 56 18.11 5.81 -1.19
N VAL A 57 17.11 5.81 -2.08
CA VAL A 57 15.89 6.62 -1.92
C VAL A 57 14.70 5.69 -1.70
N LEU A 58 14.06 5.81 -0.53
CA LEU A 58 12.82 5.13 -0.21
C LEU A 58 11.70 6.18 -0.15
N PRO A 59 10.96 6.42 -1.26
CA PRO A 59 10.01 7.53 -1.35
C PRO A 59 8.75 7.35 -0.48
N ASP A 60 8.42 6.11 -0.13
CA ASP A 60 7.32 5.75 0.76
C ASP A 60 7.85 4.86 1.88
N ALA A 61 8.29 5.53 2.95
CA ALA A 61 8.82 4.95 4.18
C ALA A 61 7.81 5.04 5.34
N SER A 62 6.61 5.58 5.13
CA SER A 62 5.59 5.70 6.20
C SER A 62 5.16 4.33 6.74
N GLY A 63 5.24 3.27 5.92
CA GLY A 63 5.00 1.89 6.33
C GLY A 63 6.21 1.16 6.94
N LEU A 64 7.35 1.82 7.14
CA LEU A 64 8.58 1.20 7.64
C LEU A 64 8.56 1.08 9.17
N ASP A 65 8.46 -0.15 9.67
CA ASP A 65 8.60 -0.46 11.10
C ASP A 65 10.06 -0.43 11.57
N VAL A 66 10.26 -0.53 12.89
CA VAL A 66 11.60 -0.42 13.49
C VAL A 66 12.53 -1.58 13.11
N GLU A 67 12.00 -2.79 12.96
CA GLU A 67 12.80 -3.98 12.66
C GLU A 67 13.29 -3.92 11.22
N LEU A 68 12.38 -3.63 10.28
CA LEU A 68 12.72 -3.49 8.87
C LEU A 68 13.63 -2.28 8.61
N CYS A 69 13.45 -1.19 9.37
CA CYS A 69 14.38 -0.06 9.29
C CYS A 69 15.78 -0.42 9.79
N ALA A 70 15.90 -1.18 10.89
CA ALA A 70 17.20 -1.61 11.38
C ALA A 70 17.94 -2.43 10.32
N VAL A 71 17.26 -3.40 9.71
CA VAL A 71 17.82 -4.21 8.61
C VAL A 71 18.22 -3.34 7.40
N LEU A 72 17.38 -2.36 7.04
CA LEU A 72 17.67 -1.42 5.96
C LEU A 72 18.95 -0.61 6.22
N VAL A 73 19.10 -0.09 7.44
CA VAL A 73 20.25 0.72 7.84
C VAL A 73 21.51 -0.13 7.95
N GLU A 74 21.43 -1.33 8.54
CA GLU A 74 22.55 -2.28 8.59
C GLU A 74 23.04 -2.69 7.19
N ALA A 75 22.13 -2.73 6.21
CA ALA A 75 22.49 -3.02 4.83
C ALA A 75 23.10 -1.83 4.07
N CYS A 76 23.04 -0.60 4.60
CA CYS A 76 23.66 0.54 3.96
C CYS A 76 25.18 0.56 4.19
N PRO A 77 26.02 0.69 3.15
CA PRO A 77 27.46 0.78 3.33
C PRO A 77 27.87 2.13 3.94
N ASP A 78 29.03 2.15 4.61
CA ASP A 78 29.62 3.38 5.12
C ASP A 78 29.78 4.43 4.02
N GLY A 79 29.34 5.66 4.29
CA GLY A 79 29.41 6.78 3.35
C GLY A 79 28.26 6.86 2.33
N ALA A 80 27.34 5.88 2.30
CA ALA A 80 26.13 6.02 1.51
C ALA A 80 25.12 7.01 2.12
N HIS A 81 24.32 7.61 1.26
CA HIS A 81 23.21 8.48 1.64
C HIS A 81 21.89 7.70 1.64
N LEU A 82 21.16 7.76 2.75
CA LEU A 82 19.80 7.24 2.87
C LEU A 82 18.80 8.40 2.89
N VAL A 83 17.87 8.40 1.93
CA VAL A 83 16.78 9.38 1.85
C VAL A 83 15.45 8.65 2.06
N LEU A 84 14.74 9.03 3.12
CA LEU A 84 13.43 8.51 3.47
C LEU A 84 12.37 9.56 3.17
N GLY A 85 11.40 9.21 2.32
CA GLY A 85 10.23 10.03 2.02
C GLY A 85 8.98 9.46 2.67
N GLY A 86 8.03 10.33 2.99
CA GLY A 86 6.72 9.92 3.47
C GLY A 86 5.74 11.09 3.46
N GLU A 87 4.46 10.76 3.49
CA GLU A 87 3.39 11.77 3.53
C GLU A 87 3.02 12.06 4.99
N PRO A 88 2.98 13.34 5.41
CA PRO A 88 2.51 13.72 6.73
C PRO A 88 1.09 13.21 7.00
N GLY A 89 0.91 12.48 8.10
CA GLY A 89 -0.38 11.89 8.49
C GLY A 89 -0.78 10.64 7.71
N ALA A 90 0.16 10.01 6.97
CA ALA A 90 -0.02 8.66 6.47
C ALA A 90 -0.26 7.66 7.62
N ALA A 91 -0.85 6.50 7.29
CA ALA A 91 -1.04 5.46 8.27
C ALA A 91 0.32 4.96 8.81
N PRO A 92 0.44 4.71 10.13
CA PRO A 92 1.68 4.20 10.71
C PRO A 92 1.95 2.76 10.24
N PRO A 93 3.18 2.25 10.45
CA PRO A 93 3.50 0.85 10.20
C PRO A 93 2.57 -0.10 10.96
N ALA A 94 2.31 -1.26 10.38
CA ALA A 94 1.50 -2.31 11.02
C ALA A 94 2.25 -3.00 12.18
N ALA A 95 3.57 -3.09 12.07
CA ALA A 95 4.47 -3.60 13.10
C ALA A 95 4.99 -2.45 14.00
N PRO A 96 5.62 -2.76 15.14
CA PRO A 96 6.05 -1.74 16.11
C PRO A 96 7.04 -0.72 15.55
N GLY A 97 6.92 0.53 16.02
CA GLY A 97 7.83 1.63 15.69
C GLY A 97 7.23 2.64 14.72
N ARG A 98 7.65 3.91 14.85
CA ARG A 98 7.23 5.01 13.98
C ARG A 98 8.45 5.78 13.49
N VAL A 99 9.31 5.06 12.77
CA VAL A 99 10.68 5.52 12.50
C VAL A 99 10.72 6.90 11.84
N LEU A 100 9.86 7.17 10.87
CA LEU A 100 9.85 8.46 10.19
C LEU A 100 9.46 9.62 11.14
N GLU A 101 8.41 9.43 11.93
CA GLU A 101 7.97 10.42 12.93
C GLU A 101 9.04 10.62 14.02
N ASP A 102 9.66 9.53 14.48
CA ASP A 102 10.69 9.55 15.51
C ASP A 102 11.98 10.24 15.02
N LEU A 103 12.39 10.00 13.76
CA LEU A 103 13.53 10.67 13.14
C LEU A 103 13.29 12.17 12.97
N GLU A 104 12.09 12.54 12.50
CA GLU A 104 11.69 13.94 12.37
C GLU A 104 11.72 14.65 13.74
N ALA A 105 11.10 14.07 14.76
CA ALA A 105 11.05 14.63 16.11
C ALA A 105 12.42 14.67 16.82
N SER A 106 13.35 13.80 16.42
CA SER A 106 14.67 13.72 17.05
C SER A 106 15.59 14.90 16.73
N GLU A 107 15.31 15.64 15.64
CA GLU A 107 16.19 16.69 15.09
C GLU A 107 17.63 16.21 14.79
N THR A 108 17.86 14.89 14.68
CA THR A 108 19.19 14.31 14.46
C THR A 108 19.57 14.17 12.99
N VAL A 109 18.58 14.29 12.09
CA VAL A 109 18.76 14.17 10.65
C VAL A 109 18.21 15.42 9.94
N PRO A 110 18.74 15.80 8.76
CA PRO A 110 18.16 16.87 7.97
C PRO A 110 16.75 16.47 7.50
N VAL A 111 15.76 17.31 7.82
CA VAL A 111 14.38 17.15 7.35
C VAL A 111 14.08 18.27 6.37
N VAL A 112 13.53 17.91 5.21
CA VAL A 112 13.07 18.85 4.20
C VAL A 112 11.60 18.58 3.93
N GLU A 113 10.74 19.53 4.29
CA GLU A 113 9.35 19.49 3.89
C GLU A 113 9.23 19.93 2.43
N PHE A 114 8.71 19.06 1.59
CA PHE A 114 8.21 19.43 0.28
C PHE A 114 6.73 19.75 0.45
N ASP A 115 6.29 20.96 0.11
CA ASP A 115 4.86 21.28 0.01
C ASP A 115 4.44 20.92 -1.43
N PRO A 116 3.84 19.74 -1.66
CA PRO A 116 3.62 19.25 -3.00
C PRO A 116 2.44 19.96 -3.68
N ARG A 117 1.83 21.01 -3.08
CA ARG A 117 0.62 21.70 -3.56
C ARG A 117 0.60 21.81 -5.09
N GLY A 118 0.05 20.77 -5.70
CA GLY A 118 -0.17 20.66 -7.12
C GLY A 118 -1.41 21.48 -7.47
N PRO A 119 -1.87 21.42 -8.74
CA PRO A 119 -3.17 21.98 -9.04
C PRO A 119 -4.22 21.32 -8.14
N GLY A 120 -4.91 22.14 -7.35
CA GLY A 120 -6.01 21.71 -6.50
C GLY A 120 -7.07 20.95 -7.29
N GLY A 121 -7.84 20.10 -6.60
CA GLY A 121 -8.91 19.33 -7.21
C GLY A 121 -9.85 18.69 -6.17
N PRO A 122 -11.00 18.16 -6.61
CA PRO A 122 -12.02 17.59 -5.73
C PRO A 122 -11.51 16.57 -4.71
N LEU A 123 -10.60 15.67 -5.09
CA LEU A 123 -10.04 14.68 -4.17
C LEU A 123 -9.17 15.31 -3.09
N GLN A 124 -8.32 16.27 -3.46
CA GLN A 124 -7.45 16.98 -2.52
C GLN A 124 -8.27 17.84 -1.54
N GLU A 125 -9.31 18.51 -2.04
CA GLU A 125 -10.25 19.26 -1.20
C GLU A 125 -10.97 18.35 -0.20
N LEU A 126 -11.46 17.19 -0.65
CA LEU A 126 -12.09 16.22 0.24
C LEU A 126 -11.10 15.69 1.28
N ALA A 127 -9.88 15.32 0.87
CA ALA A 127 -8.86 14.79 1.75
C ALA A 127 -8.48 15.81 2.85
N ALA A 128 -8.32 17.09 2.49
CA ALA A 128 -8.05 18.16 3.43
C ALA A 128 -9.22 18.36 4.42
N ALA A 129 -10.47 18.31 3.95
CA ALA A 129 -11.65 18.41 4.81
C ALA A 129 -11.75 17.25 5.79
N VAL A 130 -11.51 16.01 5.33
CA VAL A 130 -11.51 14.80 6.17
C VAL A 130 -10.41 14.87 7.23
N ARG A 131 -9.22 15.35 6.86
CA ARG A 131 -8.13 15.60 7.81
C ARG A 131 -8.52 16.63 8.88
N GLY A 132 -9.34 17.62 8.52
CA GLY A 132 -9.95 18.58 9.43
C GLY A 132 -11.18 18.08 10.21
N GLY A 133 -11.58 16.81 10.03
CA GLY A 133 -12.72 16.20 10.72
C GLY A 133 -14.09 16.45 10.08
N ALA A 134 -14.14 16.91 8.83
CA ALA A 134 -15.37 17.16 8.09
C ALA A 134 -15.49 16.24 6.85
N LEU A 135 -16.72 15.86 6.49
CA LEU A 135 -17.01 15.12 5.25
C LEU A 135 -17.99 15.91 4.38
N PRO A 136 -17.53 17.00 3.72
CA PRO A 136 -18.40 17.81 2.87
C PRO A 136 -18.68 17.12 1.54
N ALA A 137 -19.81 17.48 0.92
CA ALA A 137 -20.00 17.20 -0.49
C ALA A 137 -19.07 18.11 -1.31
N VAL A 138 -18.21 17.52 -2.13
CA VAL A 138 -17.31 18.24 -3.03
C VAL A 138 -17.83 18.16 -4.45
N ALA A 139 -17.81 19.29 -5.17
CA ALA A 139 -18.25 19.34 -6.56
C ALA A 139 -17.20 18.67 -7.47
N ALA A 140 -17.46 17.43 -7.86
CA ALA A 140 -16.60 16.68 -8.78
C ALA A 140 -17.32 16.44 -10.13
N PRO A 141 -17.27 17.38 -11.09
CA PRO A 141 -17.99 17.27 -12.37
C PRO A 141 -17.55 16.04 -13.18
N ASN A 142 -16.29 15.65 -13.05
CA ASN A 142 -15.71 14.46 -13.69
C ASN A 142 -15.87 13.18 -12.85
N LYS A 143 -16.65 13.23 -11.76
CA LYS A 143 -16.91 12.09 -10.85
C LYS A 143 -15.65 11.49 -10.25
N GLU A 144 -14.60 12.31 -10.12
CA GLU A 144 -13.38 11.98 -9.38
C GLU A 144 -13.69 11.56 -7.94
N VAL A 145 -14.68 12.21 -7.33
CA VAL A 145 -15.19 11.91 -5.98
C VAL A 145 -16.70 11.78 -6.04
N VAL A 146 -17.25 10.69 -5.50
CA VAL A 146 -18.69 10.49 -5.35
C VAL A 146 -18.98 9.94 -3.96
N ILE A 147 -19.75 10.70 -3.17
CA ILE A 147 -20.21 10.24 -1.85
C ILE A 147 -21.55 9.52 -2.02
N VAL A 148 -21.57 8.23 -1.70
CA VAL A 148 -22.78 7.41 -1.74
C VAL A 148 -23.23 7.13 -0.30
N PRO A 149 -24.27 7.83 0.21
CA PRO A 149 -24.76 7.60 1.57
C PRO A 149 -25.42 6.21 1.66
N ALA A 150 -25.18 5.49 2.74
CA ALA A 150 -25.80 4.19 3.03
C ALA A 150 -26.26 4.16 4.49
N MET A 151 -27.42 3.56 4.75
CA MET A 151 -27.97 3.36 6.09
C MET A 151 -27.52 2.00 6.62
N GLY A 152 -26.35 1.99 7.25
CA GLY A 152 -25.78 0.79 7.87
C GLY A 152 -24.94 -0.06 6.91
N GLU A 153 -24.35 -1.11 7.48
CA GLU A 153 -23.29 -1.88 6.84
C GLU A 153 -23.79 -2.77 5.69
N GLU A 154 -24.96 -3.39 5.84
CA GLU A 154 -25.53 -4.25 4.78
C GLU A 154 -25.85 -3.46 3.51
N GLU A 155 -26.41 -2.26 3.66
CA GLU A 155 -26.67 -1.38 2.53
C GLU A 155 -25.37 -0.89 1.90
N ALA A 156 -24.35 -0.60 2.71
CA ALA A 156 -23.03 -0.20 2.21
C ALA A 156 -22.41 -1.30 1.34
N VAL A 157 -22.45 -2.57 1.76
CA VAL A 157 -21.98 -3.71 0.97
C VAL A 157 -22.77 -3.86 -0.32
N HIS A 158 -24.11 -3.79 -0.23
CA HIS A 158 -24.97 -3.90 -1.40
C HIS A 158 -24.63 -2.85 -2.46
N ARG A 159 -24.49 -1.59 -2.02
CA ARG A 159 -24.12 -0.47 -2.91
C ARG A 159 -22.70 -0.61 -3.44
N ALA A 160 -21.73 -1.02 -2.62
CA ALA A 160 -20.36 -1.25 -3.07
C ALA A 160 -20.30 -2.29 -4.19
N VAL A 161 -21.02 -3.41 -4.05
CA VAL A 161 -21.12 -4.42 -5.11
C VAL A 161 -21.73 -3.83 -6.39
N GLN A 162 -22.84 -3.10 -6.30
CA GLN A 162 -23.45 -2.44 -7.47
C GLN A 162 -22.54 -1.39 -8.13
N LEU A 163 -21.73 -0.69 -7.34
CA LEU A 163 -20.77 0.27 -7.87
C LEU A 163 -19.71 -0.43 -8.71
N VAL A 164 -19.13 -1.51 -8.18
CA VAL A 164 -18.06 -2.27 -8.85
C VAL A 164 -18.58 -3.02 -10.07
N THR A 165 -19.75 -3.68 -9.99
CA THR A 165 -20.22 -4.54 -11.09
C THR A 165 -20.94 -3.77 -12.18
N ASP A 166 -21.64 -2.68 -11.85
CA ASP A 166 -22.59 -2.05 -12.78
C ASP A 166 -22.28 -0.57 -13.00
N SER A 167 -22.17 0.22 -11.92
CA SER A 167 -22.18 1.69 -12.05
C SER A 167 -20.86 2.24 -12.57
N ILE A 168 -19.73 1.83 -12.01
CA ILE A 168 -18.40 2.29 -12.42
C ILE A 168 -18.10 1.85 -13.87
N PRO A 169 -18.26 0.57 -14.24
CA PRO A 169 -18.02 0.14 -15.63
C PRO A 169 -18.88 0.89 -16.64
N ARG A 170 -20.16 1.12 -16.34
CA ARG A 170 -21.07 1.80 -17.26
C ARG A 170 -20.81 3.30 -17.37
N VAL A 171 -20.44 3.96 -16.27
CA VAL A 171 -20.41 5.43 -16.18
C VAL A 171 -19.02 6.00 -16.44
N LEU A 172 -17.98 5.28 -16.04
CA LEU A 172 -16.58 5.71 -16.14
C LEU A 172 -15.79 4.91 -17.18
N ASP A 173 -16.39 3.86 -17.76
CA ASP A 173 -15.72 2.94 -18.69
C ASP A 173 -14.49 2.24 -18.08
N ILE A 174 -14.53 2.02 -16.76
CA ILE A 174 -13.48 1.35 -15.99
C ILE A 174 -13.91 -0.10 -15.72
N PRO A 175 -13.20 -1.12 -16.24
CA PRO A 175 -13.52 -2.51 -15.97
C PRO A 175 -13.50 -2.85 -14.48
N ALA A 176 -14.39 -3.73 -14.02
CA ALA A 176 -14.44 -4.15 -12.62
C ALA A 176 -13.10 -4.71 -12.10
N ALA A 177 -12.27 -5.30 -12.99
CA ALA A 177 -10.95 -5.80 -12.66
C ALA A 177 -9.95 -4.71 -12.24
N GLU A 178 -10.16 -3.47 -12.68
CA GLU A 178 -9.33 -2.30 -12.38
C GLU A 178 -9.81 -1.52 -11.15
N VAL A 179 -10.98 -1.88 -10.60
CA VAL A 179 -11.54 -1.24 -9.40
C VAL A 179 -10.99 -1.89 -8.14
N GLN A 180 -10.37 -1.08 -7.28
CA GLN A 180 -9.97 -1.50 -5.93
C GLN A 180 -11.03 -1.11 -4.91
N VAL A 181 -11.45 -2.06 -4.08
CA VAL A 181 -12.33 -1.81 -2.92
C VAL A 181 -11.49 -1.79 -1.66
N VAL A 182 -11.69 -0.76 -0.82
CA VAL A 182 -10.97 -0.58 0.45
C VAL A 182 -12.01 -0.53 1.57
N ALA A 183 -11.77 -1.28 2.64
CA ALA A 183 -12.62 -1.31 3.84
C ALA A 183 -11.78 -1.01 5.08
N LEU A 184 -12.32 -0.18 5.98
CA LEU A 184 -11.64 0.21 7.22
C LEU A 184 -11.92 -0.76 8.38
N ALA A 185 -13.06 -1.45 8.35
CA ALA A 185 -13.49 -2.30 9.45
C ALA A 185 -12.66 -3.60 9.50
N PRO A 186 -12.05 -3.94 10.64
CA PRO A 186 -11.27 -5.18 10.78
C PRO A 186 -12.16 -6.44 10.75
N ALA A 187 -13.41 -6.31 11.18
CA ALA A 187 -14.43 -7.35 11.14
C ALA A 187 -15.83 -6.70 11.06
N GLY A 188 -16.81 -7.49 10.65
CA GLY A 188 -18.21 -7.08 10.56
C GLY A 188 -18.78 -7.18 9.14
N PRO A 189 -20.10 -6.96 9.00
CA PRO A 189 -20.81 -7.00 7.73
C PRO A 189 -20.19 -6.15 6.61
N ALA A 190 -19.59 -4.99 6.91
CA ALA A 190 -18.91 -4.15 5.91
C ALA A 190 -17.37 -4.30 5.86
N ALA A 191 -16.80 -5.31 6.52
CA ALA A 191 -15.37 -5.57 6.49
C ALA A 191 -14.91 -6.20 5.17
N ALA A 192 -13.59 -6.17 4.93
CA ALA A 192 -12.98 -6.69 3.71
C ALA A 192 -13.41 -8.14 3.38
N GLY A 193 -13.48 -9.02 4.39
CA GLY A 193 -13.92 -10.41 4.19
C GLY A 193 -15.35 -10.54 3.64
N ALA A 194 -16.29 -9.77 4.19
CA ALA A 194 -17.68 -9.78 3.74
C ALA A 194 -17.83 -9.20 2.33
N LEU A 195 -17.11 -8.11 2.03
CA LEU A 195 -17.04 -7.54 0.68
C LEU A 195 -16.44 -8.52 -0.33
N ASN A 196 -15.36 -9.21 0.04
CA ASN A 196 -14.73 -10.22 -0.81
C ASN A 196 -15.70 -11.36 -1.15
N THR A 197 -16.43 -11.88 -0.15
CA THR A 197 -17.46 -12.91 -0.39
C THR A 197 -18.56 -12.40 -1.32
N ALA A 198 -19.07 -11.19 -1.08
CA ALA A 198 -20.16 -10.61 -1.88
C ALA A 198 -19.73 -10.32 -3.32
N LEU A 199 -18.52 -9.78 -3.53
CA LEU A 199 -17.96 -9.49 -4.84
C LEU A 199 -17.62 -10.78 -5.59
N LYS A 200 -17.00 -11.77 -4.93
CA LYS A 200 -16.71 -13.07 -5.54
C LYS A 200 -17.97 -13.74 -6.07
N ALA A 201 -19.06 -13.73 -5.30
CA ALA A 201 -20.33 -14.31 -5.72
C ALA A 201 -20.90 -13.69 -7.02
N ARG A 202 -20.49 -12.46 -7.35
CA ARG A 202 -20.91 -11.76 -8.59
C ARG A 202 -19.88 -11.83 -9.71
N LEU A 203 -18.59 -11.69 -9.39
CA LEU A 203 -17.52 -11.54 -10.37
C LEU A 203 -16.86 -12.88 -10.74
N ASN A 204 -16.74 -13.81 -9.79
CA ASN A 204 -16.15 -15.14 -10.02
C ASN A 204 -16.86 -16.22 -9.19
N PRO A 205 -18.13 -16.56 -9.53
CA PRO A 205 -18.89 -17.57 -8.82
C PRO A 205 -18.26 -18.95 -9.00
N GLY A 206 -17.99 -19.63 -7.90
CA GLY A 206 -17.35 -20.95 -7.91
C GLY A 206 -17.49 -21.69 -6.60
N PRO A 207 -17.09 -22.97 -6.57
CA PRO A 207 -17.23 -23.84 -5.40
C PRO A 207 -16.24 -23.54 -4.26
N GLY A 208 -15.28 -22.62 -4.44
CA GLY A 208 -14.23 -22.35 -3.46
C GLY A 208 -13.23 -23.49 -3.32
N ARG A 209 -12.79 -24.09 -4.44
CA ARG A 209 -11.99 -25.32 -4.47
C ARG A 209 -10.71 -25.28 -3.63
N PHE A 210 -10.09 -24.10 -3.49
CA PHE A 210 -8.82 -23.89 -2.82
C PHE A 210 -9.01 -23.13 -1.52
N GLY A 211 -9.64 -23.77 -0.52
CA GLY A 211 -9.85 -23.14 0.79
C GLY A 211 -10.75 -21.90 0.74
N GLY A 212 -11.74 -21.88 -0.17
CA GLY A 212 -12.62 -20.74 -0.42
C GLY A 212 -12.29 -19.94 -1.68
N PHE A 213 -11.13 -20.18 -2.29
CA PHE A 213 -10.72 -19.55 -3.55
C PHE A 213 -10.98 -20.44 -4.76
N ASP A 214 -11.17 -19.83 -5.93
CA ASP A 214 -11.26 -20.47 -7.24
C ASP A 214 -10.27 -19.85 -8.23
N VAL A 215 -10.01 -20.54 -9.33
CA VAL A 215 -9.20 -20.00 -10.43
C VAL A 215 -9.80 -18.67 -10.90
N GLY A 216 -8.97 -17.64 -11.02
CA GLY A 216 -9.39 -16.29 -11.40
C GLY A 216 -9.66 -15.35 -10.22
N ASP A 217 -9.66 -15.84 -8.98
CA ASP A 217 -9.70 -14.96 -7.81
C ASP A 217 -8.39 -14.17 -7.68
N ARG A 218 -8.52 -12.89 -7.35
CA ARG A 218 -7.39 -12.05 -6.95
C ARG A 218 -7.09 -12.30 -5.49
N VAL A 219 -5.84 -12.63 -5.20
CA VAL A 219 -5.35 -12.89 -3.84
C VAL A 219 -4.34 -11.81 -3.47
N VAL A 220 -4.09 -11.66 -2.17
CA VAL A 220 -3.06 -10.76 -1.65
C VAL A 220 -2.29 -11.49 -0.56
N VAL A 221 -0.99 -11.23 -0.49
CA VAL A 221 -0.10 -11.77 0.54
C VAL A 221 -0.41 -11.06 1.86
N ALA A 222 -1.02 -11.80 2.79
CA ALA A 222 -1.47 -11.26 4.08
C ALA A 222 -0.42 -11.35 5.20
N ALA A 223 0.67 -12.08 4.97
CA ALA A 223 1.77 -12.25 5.92
C ALA A 223 3.10 -12.31 5.15
N PRO A 224 4.22 -11.86 5.75
CA PRO A 224 5.51 -11.88 5.07
C PRO A 224 5.87 -13.30 4.60
N LEU A 225 6.21 -13.43 3.31
CA LEU A 225 6.72 -14.65 2.70
C LEU A 225 8.09 -14.36 2.09
N PRO A 226 9.03 -15.32 2.04
CA PRO A 226 10.29 -15.12 1.33
C PRO A 226 10.11 -14.77 -0.15
N GLN A 227 9.00 -15.21 -0.75
CA GLN A 227 8.73 -15.02 -2.18
C GLN A 227 8.02 -13.70 -2.49
N ALA A 228 7.39 -13.06 -1.49
CA ALA A 228 6.57 -11.88 -1.69
C ALA A 228 6.33 -11.10 -0.38
N ALA A 229 6.39 -9.77 -0.49
CA ALA A 229 6.06 -8.88 0.61
C ALA A 229 4.55 -8.89 0.92
N VAL A 230 4.20 -8.44 2.13
CA VAL A 230 2.79 -8.19 2.49
C VAL A 230 2.19 -7.15 1.54
N GLY A 231 0.98 -7.40 1.07
CA GLY A 231 0.26 -6.52 0.15
C GLY A 231 0.51 -6.79 -1.34
N GLU A 232 1.44 -7.69 -1.69
CA GLU A 232 1.63 -8.16 -3.06
C GLU A 232 0.43 -9.00 -3.52
N THR A 233 0.03 -8.84 -4.79
CA THR A 233 -1.14 -9.50 -5.40
C THR A 233 -0.77 -10.35 -6.61
#